data_AF-A0A359B5Z8-F1
#
_entry.id   AF-A0A359B5Z8-F1
#
_cell.length_a   1.000
_cell.length_b   1.000
_cell.length_c   1.000
_cell.angle_alpha   90.00
_cell.angle_beta   90.00
_cell.angle_gamma   90.00
#
_symmetry.space_group_name_H-M   'P 1'
#
loop_
_entity.id
_entity.type
_entity.pdbx_description
1 polymer ?
#
loop_
_entity_poly.entity_id
_entity_poly.type
_entity_poly.pdbx_seq_one_letter_code
_entity_poly.pdbx_strand_id
1 'polypeptide(L)'
;MSNDSDFSLEFTEKTTAMVGELARQTGRTEEQVIESIIEGYLMRQLRIIEKRSAETGTPVNDLLNVQFERLLELMLSQAQGNPGGNNPGCSN
;
A
#
# COMPACT_ATOMS: atom_id res chain seq x y z
N MET A 1 1.65 -11.39 28.12
CA MET A 1 1.02 -11.79 26.85
C MET A 1 0.71 -10.48 26.12
N SER A 2 0.76 -10.28 24.80
CA SER A 2 -0.38 -10.63 23.95
C SER A 2 -0.19 -10.13 22.51
N ASN A 3 -0.25 -11.07 21.57
CA ASN A 3 -0.45 -10.94 20.12
C ASN A 3 0.59 -10.12 19.33
N ASP A 4 1.82 -10.61 19.30
CA ASP A 4 2.52 -10.71 18.01
C ASP A 4 1.74 -11.72 17.17
N SER A 5 0.64 -11.27 16.56
CA SER A 5 0.09 -12.00 15.43
C SER A 5 1.12 -11.83 14.32
N ASP A 6 2.05 -12.79 14.22
CA ASP A 6 2.93 -12.99 13.06
C ASP A 6 2.03 -13.17 11.83
N PHE A 7 1.55 -12.06 11.29
CA PHE A 7 0.74 -12.05 10.10
C PHE A 7 1.70 -12.04 8.92
N SER A 8 1.91 -13.22 8.32
CA SER A 8 2.65 -13.32 7.07
C SER A 8 1.78 -12.78 5.95
N LEU A 9 2.12 -11.58 5.48
CA LEU A 9 1.43 -10.93 4.39
C LEU A 9 2.12 -11.32 3.09
N GLU A 10 1.48 -12.21 2.33
CA GLU A 10 1.98 -12.64 1.03
C GLU A 10 1.43 -11.72 -0.05
N PHE A 11 2.30 -10.93 -0.65
CA PHE A 11 1.94 -10.01 -1.73
C PHE A 11 1.79 -10.77 -3.06
N THR A 12 0.78 -10.39 -3.84
CA THR A 12 0.66 -10.83 -5.23
C THR A 12 1.78 -10.22 -6.09
N GLU A 13 2.14 -10.88 -7.21
CA GLU A 13 3.14 -10.32 -8.15
C GLU A 13 2.76 -8.91 -8.63
N LYS A 14 1.46 -8.66 -8.84
CA LYS A 14 0.92 -7.34 -9.16
C LYS A 14 1.23 -6.32 -8.06
N THR A 15 1.03 -6.70 -6.81
CA THR A 15 1.28 -5.83 -5.65
C THR A 15 2.76 -5.49 -5.54
N THR A 16 3.64 -6.49 -5.67
CA THR A 16 5.10 -6.26 -5.68
C THR A 16 5.51 -5.29 -6.78
N ALA A 17 4.97 -5.44 -8.00
CA ALA A 17 5.26 -4.52 -9.10
C ALA A 17 4.80 -3.08 -8.81
N MET A 18 3.64 -2.90 -8.18
CA MET A 18 3.10 -1.58 -7.81
C MET A 18 3.90 -0.92 -6.68
N VAL A 19 4.39 -1.70 -5.71
CA VAL A 19 5.31 -1.20 -4.67
C VAL A 19 6.59 -0.68 -5.30
N GLY A 20 7.21 -1.46 -6.20
CA GLY A 20 8.43 -1.06 -6.90
C GLY A 20 8.25 0.23 -7.71
N GLU A 21 7.10 0.36 -8.39
CA GLU A 21 6.79 1.58 -9.14
C GLU A 21 6.60 2.80 -8.24
N LEU A 22 5.90 2.65 -7.11
CA LEU A 22 5.69 3.75 -6.16
C LEU A 22 7.00 4.15 -5.46
N ALA A 23 7.82 3.17 -5.10
CA ALA A 23 9.17 3.38 -4.55
C ALA A 23 10.01 4.21 -5.51
N ARG A 24 10.04 3.82 -6.79
CA ARG A 24 10.74 4.55 -7.86
C ARG A 24 10.24 5.99 -8.03
N GLN A 25 8.93 6.20 -8.06
CA GLN A 25 8.35 7.54 -8.24
C GLN A 25 8.57 8.46 -7.04
N THR A 26 8.59 7.91 -5.84
CA THR A 26 8.71 8.70 -4.59
C THR A 26 10.15 8.81 -4.07
N GLY A 27 11.11 8.13 -4.71
CA GLY A 27 12.50 8.06 -4.25
C GLY A 27 12.68 7.31 -2.93
N ARG A 28 11.73 6.45 -2.58
CA ARG A 28 11.74 5.63 -1.36
C ARG A 28 12.14 4.19 -1.71
N THR A 29 12.52 3.40 -0.71
CA THR A 29 12.71 1.96 -0.91
C THR A 29 11.37 1.23 -0.87
N GLU A 30 11.31 0.04 -1.48
CA GLU A 30 10.12 -0.82 -1.43
C GLU A 30 9.70 -1.13 0.01
N GLU A 31 10.66 -1.43 0.88
CA GLU A 31 10.44 -1.63 2.32
C GLU A 31 9.79 -0.42 2.99
N GLN A 32 10.28 0.79 2.73
CA GLN A 32 9.71 2.03 3.30
C GLN A 32 8.27 2.27 2.82
N VAL A 33 7.96 1.93 1.57
CA VAL A 33 6.61 2.01 1.04
C VAL A 33 5.71 1.02 1.77
N ILE A 34 6.14 -0.24 1.84
CA ILE A 34 5.40 -1.33 2.51
C ILE A 34 5.13 -0.99 3.97
N GLU A 35 6.17 -0.63 4.73
CA GLU A 35 6.09 -0.27 6.15
C GLU A 35 5.10 0.88 6.37
N SER A 36 5.18 1.94 5.55
CA SER A 36 4.27 3.09 5.68
C SER A 36 2.79 2.74 5.45
N ILE A 37 2.51 1.77 4.57
CA ILE A 37 1.14 1.32 4.30
C ILE A 37 0.66 0.39 5.42
N ILE A 38 1.52 -0.53 5.89
CA ILE A 38 1.19 -1.46 6.96
C ILE A 38 0.90 -0.70 8.26
N GLU A 39 1.83 0.13 8.71
CA GLU A 39 1.71 0.88 9.97
C GLU A 39 0.64 1.98 9.89
N GLY A 40 0.57 2.67 8.74
CA GLY A 40 -0.34 3.79 8.55
C GLY A 40 -1.80 3.37 8.41
N TYR A 41 -2.06 2.23 7.77
CA TYR A 41 -3.40 1.87 7.32
C TYR A 41 -3.82 0.47 7.75
N LEU A 42 -3.03 -0.57 7.43
CA LEU A 42 -3.48 -1.95 7.62
C LEU A 42 -3.60 -2.34 9.10
N MET A 43 -2.62 -1.99 9.94
CA MET A 43 -2.67 -2.34 11.38
C MET A 43 -3.90 -1.73 12.07
N ARG A 44 -4.31 -0.52 11.68
CA ARG A 44 -5.51 0.14 12.24
C ARG A 44 -6.80 -0.56 11.80
N GLN A 45 -6.81 -1.15 10.62
CA GLN A 45 -7.98 -1.81 10.04
C GLN A 45 -8.02 -3.32 10.31
N LEU A 46 -6.95 -3.91 10.84
CA LEU A 46 -6.81 -5.36 11.00
C LEU A 46 -8.02 -6.00 11.68
N ARG A 47 -8.48 -5.44 12.81
CA ARG A 47 -9.68 -5.95 13.53
C ARG A 47 -10.96 -5.93 12.69
N ILE A 48 -11.11 -4.92 11.82
CA ILE A 48 -12.27 -4.81 10.93
C ILE A 48 -12.17 -5.85 9.82
N ILE A 49 -10.96 -6.09 9.32
CA ILE A 49 -10.69 -7.07 8.26
C ILE A 49 -10.90 -8.50 8.79
N GLU A 50 -10.40 -8.81 9.99
CA GLU A 50 -10.65 -10.09 10.67
C GLU A 50 -12.15 -10.34 10.88
N LYS A 51 -12.89 -9.31 11.32
CA LYS A 51 -14.35 -9.39 11.47
C LYS A 51 -15.03 -9.68 10.13
N ARG A 52 -14.67 -8.97 9.06
CA ARG A 52 -15.22 -9.21 7.72
C ARG A 52 -14.86 -10.58 7.17
N SER A 53 -13.64 -11.07 7.44
CA SER A 53 -13.22 -12.42 7.08
C SER A 53 -14.14 -13.46 7.73
N ALA A 54 -14.42 -13.32 9.02
CA ALA A 54 -15.34 -14.21 9.74
C ALA A 54 -16.79 -14.12 9.22
N GLU A 55 -17.25 -12.94 8.81
CA GLU A 55 -18.62 -12.73 8.29
C GLU A 55 -18.81 -13.25 6.86
N THR A 56 -17.77 -13.17 6.02
CA THR A 56 -17.86 -13.48 4.58
C THR A 56 -17.23 -14.80 4.19
N GLY A 57 -16.41 -15.39 5.07
CA GLY A 57 -15.61 -16.58 4.77
C GLY A 57 -14.39 -16.31 3.89
N THR A 58 -14.13 -15.05 3.51
CA THR A 58 -12.96 -14.69 2.70
C THR A 58 -11.70 -14.67 3.57
N PRO A 59 -10.56 -15.26 3.15
CA PRO A 59 -9.32 -15.20 3.90
C PRO A 59 -8.86 -13.77 4.23
N VAL A 60 -8.31 -13.57 5.43
CA VAL A 60 -7.78 -12.27 5.88
C VAL A 60 -6.70 -11.74 4.93
N ASN A 61 -5.82 -12.61 4.44
CA ASN A 61 -4.74 -12.24 3.51
C ASN A 61 -5.28 -11.71 2.18
N ASP A 62 -6.36 -12.29 1.65
CA ASP A 62 -6.98 -11.83 0.41
C ASP A 62 -7.60 -10.44 0.59
N LEU A 63 -8.30 -10.23 1.71
CA LEU A 63 -8.89 -8.93 2.03
C LEU A 63 -7.81 -7.86 2.22
N LEU A 64 -6.69 -8.21 2.85
CA LEU A 64 -5.54 -7.32 3.03
C LEU A 64 -4.90 -6.96 1.69
N ASN A 65 -4.64 -7.94 0.82
CA ASN A 65 -4.10 -7.69 -0.52
C ASN A 65 -5.02 -6.74 -1.31
N VAL A 66 -6.33 -6.95 -1.28
CA VAL A 66 -7.29 -6.05 -1.95
C VAL A 66 -7.23 -4.62 -1.39
N GLN A 67 -7.11 -4.45 -0.08
CA GLN A 67 -6.97 -3.10 0.51
C GLN A 67 -5.62 -2.48 0.16
N PHE A 68 -4.55 -3.27 0.18
CA PHE A 68 -3.20 -2.81 -0.11
C PHE A 68 -3.07 -2.36 -1.57
N GLU A 69 -3.58 -3.15 -2.52
CA GLU A 69 -3.62 -2.78 -3.94
C GLU A 69 -4.37 -1.46 -4.16
N ARG A 70 -5.55 -1.28 -3.53
CA ARG A 70 -6.32 -0.03 -3.65
C ARG A 70 -5.58 1.18 -3.09
N LEU A 71 -4.85 1.01 -1.99
CA LEU A 71 -4.05 2.08 -1.40
C LEU A 71 -2.87 2.44 -2.30
N LEU A 72 -2.18 1.44 -2.84
CA LEU A 72 -1.10 1.67 -3.81
C LEU A 72 -1.61 2.35 -5.08
N GLU A 73 -2.74 1.93 -5.64
CA GLU A 73 -3.36 2.59 -6.80
C GLU A 73 -3.65 4.06 -6.52
N LEU A 74 -4.19 4.37 -5.33
CA LEU A 74 -4.43 5.74 -4.91
C LEU A 74 -3.13 6.54 -4.78
N MET A 75 -2.11 5.99 -4.12
CA MET A 75 -0.82 6.66 -3.93
C MET A 75 -0.08 6.87 -5.25
N LEU A 76 -0.13 5.89 -6.16
CA LEU A 76 0.41 6.00 -7.52
C LEU A 76 -0.33 7.08 -8.32
N SER A 77 -1.65 7.16 -8.23
CA SER A 77 -2.43 8.21 -8.88
C SER A 77 -2.06 9.61 -8.36
N GLN A 78 -1.74 9.73 -7.07
CA GLN A 78 -1.31 11.00 -6.46
C GLN A 78 0.14 11.35 -6.82
N ALA A 79 1.03 10.35 -6.88
CA ALA A 79 2.41 10.53 -7.32
C ALA A 79 2.49 10.95 -8.80
N GLN A 80 1.65 10.36 -9.66
CA GLN A 80 1.49 10.77 -11.06
C GLN A 80 0.72 12.09 -11.20
N GLY A 81 -0.17 12.39 -10.25
CA GLY A 81 -0.98 13.60 -10.17
C GLY A 81 -0.23 14.86 -9.73
N ASN A 82 1.10 14.87 -9.76
CA ASN A 82 1.91 16.06 -9.54
C ASN A 82 2.43 16.65 -10.87
N PRO A 83 1.66 17.49 -11.59
CA PRO A 83 2.19 18.37 -12.64
C PRO A 83 3.01 19.55 -12.07
N GLY A 84 3.42 19.51 -10.79
CA GLY A 84 4.08 20.61 -10.08
C GLY A 84 5.61 20.62 -10.12
N GLY A 85 6.26 19.79 -10.93
CA GLY A 85 7.71 19.65 -10.95
C GLY A 85 8.32 19.70 -12.34
N ASN A 86 8.14 20.79 -13.09
CA ASN A 86 9.16 21.32 -14.01
C ASN A 86 8.80 22.74 -14.48
N ASN A 87 9.62 23.67 -14.02
CA ASN A 87 9.86 25.03 -14.48
C ASN A 87 9.93 25.11 -16.03
N PRO A 88 9.13 25.93 -16.73
CA PRO A 88 9.56 26.42 -18.02
C PRO A 88 10.50 27.59 -17.73
N GLY A 89 11.78 27.40 -18.06
CA GLY A 89 12.59 28.54 -18.43
C GLY A 89 11.86 29.30 -19.54
N CYS A 90 11.25 30.43 -19.19
CA CYS A 90 10.94 31.46 -20.17
C CYS A 90 12.24 32.19 -20.46
N SER A 91 13.01 31.66 -21.40
CA SER A 91 13.79 32.50 -22.29
C SER A 91 12.80 33.37 -23.07
N ASN A 92 12.77 34.67 -22.78
CA ASN A 92 13.05 35.74 -23.75
C ASN A 92 13.22 37.07 -23.02
#